data_AF-A0A6N9ETX4-F1
#
_entry.id   AF-A0A6N9ETX4-F1
#
_cell.length_a   1.000
_cell.length_b   1.000
_cell.length_c   1.000
_cell.angle_alpha   90.00
_cell.angle_beta   90.00
_cell.angle_gamma   90.00
#
_symmetry.space_group_name_H-M   'P 1'
#
loop_
_entity.id
_entity.type
_entity.pdbx_description
1 polymer ?
#
loop_
_entity_poly.entity_id
_entity_poly.type
_entity_poly.pdbx_seq_one_letter_code
_entity_poly.pdbx_strand_id
1 'polypeptide(L)'
;MAPRAQGRATQRAPATPASRPERKRRDLKVAEAPAAARRSITDVGTLLALGMFAVCLALAALHAVLVENQASLDDLIERNQLSRERIDQLQAEIAFLDSPEGLAEHAHSVGLVPAAELVLLTPVGPGQLKPPVTDPFSLGLSDYEPPPAVDTTRSAGAIPTRGAFTRGKSAG
;
A
#
# COMPACT_ATOMS: atom_id res chain seq x y z
N MET A 1 4.83 109.17 77.71
CA MET A 1 3.58 109.87 78.07
C MET A 1 2.61 109.65 76.92
N ALA A 2 1.44 109.05 77.17
CA ALA A 2 0.45 108.67 76.14
C ALA A 2 -0.15 109.92 75.44
N PRO A 3 -0.82 109.83 74.26
CA PRO A 3 -2.09 109.10 74.18
C PRO A 3 -2.35 108.29 72.90
N ARG A 4 -3.21 107.29 73.10
CA ARG A 4 -3.92 106.50 72.09
C ARG A 4 -4.86 107.41 71.30
N ALA A 5 -4.88 107.25 69.97
CA ALA A 5 -5.98 107.66 69.12
C ALA A 5 -6.48 106.41 68.37
N GLN A 6 -7.69 105.99 68.72
CA GLN A 6 -8.43 104.91 68.08
C GLN A 6 -9.07 105.45 66.79
N GLY A 7 -8.73 104.85 65.65
CA GLY A 7 -9.29 105.21 64.35
C GLY A 7 -9.77 103.98 63.58
N ARG A 8 -11.04 103.63 63.82
CA ARG A 8 -12.02 103.06 62.87
C ARG A 8 -11.49 102.04 61.84
N ALA A 9 -11.58 100.76 62.19
CA ALA A 9 -11.48 99.64 61.25
C ALA A 9 -12.73 99.59 60.35
N THR A 10 -12.58 99.92 59.07
CA THR A 10 -13.52 99.52 58.02
C THR A 10 -13.20 98.08 57.60
N GLN A 11 -13.91 97.13 58.20
CA GLN A 11 -13.96 95.73 57.77
C GLN A 11 -14.60 95.66 56.38
N ARG A 12 -13.78 95.36 55.35
CA ARG A 12 -14.25 95.03 54.01
C ARG A 12 -14.66 93.56 54.01
N ALA A 13 -15.95 93.31 53.85
CA ALA A 13 -16.54 91.98 53.81
C ALA A 13 -15.95 91.12 52.67
N PRO A 14 -15.83 89.79 52.86
CA PRO A 14 -15.38 88.86 51.82
C PRO A 14 -16.44 88.74 50.73
N ALA A 15 -16.01 88.89 49.47
CA ALA A 15 -16.86 88.62 48.31
C ALA A 15 -17.17 87.12 48.23
N THR A 16 -18.43 86.77 48.47
CA THR A 16 -18.98 85.42 48.27
C THR A 16 -18.90 85.04 46.79
N PRO A 17 -18.35 83.88 46.41
CA PRO A 17 -18.38 83.41 45.03
C PRO A 17 -19.83 83.13 44.61
N ALA A 18 -20.23 83.70 43.47
CA ALA A 18 -21.56 83.51 42.92
C ALA A 18 -21.84 82.01 42.68
N SER A 19 -22.93 81.53 43.28
CA SER A 19 -23.39 80.16 43.16
C SER A 19 -23.72 79.85 41.70
N ARG A 20 -22.94 78.94 41.10
CA ARG A 20 -23.16 78.42 39.74
C ARG A 20 -24.55 77.75 39.72
N PRO A 21 -25.45 78.09 38.78
CA PRO A 21 -26.77 77.50 38.74
C PRO A 21 -26.65 75.98 38.61
N GLU A 22 -27.25 75.28 39.56
CA GLU A 22 -27.30 73.84 39.65
C GLU A 22 -28.07 73.31 38.43
N ARG A 23 -27.32 72.86 37.41
CA ARG A 23 -27.91 72.17 36.26
C ARG A 23 -28.55 70.90 36.82
N LYS A 24 -29.89 70.92 36.92
CA LYS A 24 -30.76 69.78 37.19
C LYS A 24 -30.22 68.57 36.43
N ARG A 25 -29.55 67.65 37.15
CA ARG A 25 -29.02 66.42 36.57
C ARG A 25 -30.22 65.68 36.00
N ARG A 26 -30.30 65.60 34.67
CA ARG A 26 -31.28 64.71 34.04
C ARG A 26 -30.93 63.31 34.51
N ASP A 27 -31.89 62.67 35.15
CA ASP A 27 -31.78 61.29 35.58
C ASP A 27 -31.59 60.43 34.32
N LEU A 28 -30.34 60.08 34.04
CA LEU A 28 -30.00 59.20 32.94
C LEU A 28 -30.41 57.80 33.40
N LYS A 29 -31.63 57.40 33.04
CA LYS A 29 -32.04 56.00 33.14
C LYS A 29 -31.06 55.20 32.28
N VAL A 30 -30.26 54.38 32.95
CA VAL A 30 -29.43 53.36 32.32
C VAL A 30 -30.40 52.50 31.51
N ALA A 31 -30.35 52.64 30.19
CA ALA A 31 -31.04 51.71 29.31
C ALA A 31 -30.41 50.35 29.59
N GLU A 32 -31.17 49.47 30.23
CA GLU A 32 -30.82 48.06 30.36
C GLU A 32 -30.61 47.57 28.93
N ALA A 33 -29.35 47.46 28.53
CA ALA A 33 -29.01 46.99 27.20
C ALA A 33 -29.66 45.61 27.05
N PRO A 34 -30.32 45.29 25.93
CA PRO A 34 -30.97 43.99 25.75
C PRO A 34 -29.89 42.91 25.73
N ALA A 35 -29.54 42.40 26.90
CA ALA A 35 -28.48 41.42 27.10
C ALA A 35 -28.81 40.12 26.36
N ALA A 36 -30.11 39.80 26.23
CA ALA A 36 -30.61 38.67 25.46
C ALA A 36 -30.33 38.81 23.94
N ALA A 37 -30.52 40.00 23.37
CA ALA A 37 -30.28 40.23 21.94
C ALA A 37 -28.78 40.23 21.59
N ARG A 38 -27.92 40.68 22.51
CA ARG A 38 -26.47 40.60 22.33
C ARG A 38 -25.95 39.17 22.46
N ARG A 39 -26.48 38.39 23.41
CA ARG A 39 -26.16 36.97 23.58
C ARG A 39 -26.52 36.15 22.36
N SER A 40 -27.73 36.31 21.82
CA SER A 40 -28.15 35.54 20.63
C SER A 40 -27.30 35.85 19.40
N ILE A 41 -26.85 37.10 19.21
CA ILE A 41 -25.95 37.46 18.10
C ILE A 41 -24.56 36.84 18.28
N THR A 42 -24.01 36.85 19.50
CA THR A 42 -22.73 36.17 19.78
C THR A 42 -22.85 34.65 19.64
N ASP A 43 -23.95 34.05 20.08
CA ASP A 43 -24.18 32.61 19.99
C ASP A 43 -24.28 32.17 18.53
N VAL A 44 -25.04 32.90 17.70
CA VAL A 44 -25.11 32.66 16.24
C VAL A 44 -23.75 32.83 15.57
N GLY A 45 -22.99 33.87 15.94
CA GLY A 45 -21.64 34.08 15.42
C GLY A 45 -20.68 32.95 15.79
N THR A 46 -20.74 32.45 17.03
CA THR A 46 -19.91 31.33 17.48
C THR A 46 -20.29 30.02 16.80
N LEU A 47 -21.59 29.76 16.59
CA LEU A 47 -22.07 28.60 15.83
C LEU A 47 -21.60 28.64 14.38
N LEU A 48 -21.66 29.81 13.74
CA LEU A 48 -21.19 29.99 12.37
C LEU A 48 -19.68 29.78 12.27
N ALA A 49 -18.91 30.35 13.20
CA ALA A 49 -17.45 30.17 13.25
C ALA A 49 -17.08 28.70 13.47
N LEU A 50 -17.77 28.01 14.38
CA LEU A 50 -17.55 26.59 14.65
C LEU A 50 -17.90 25.73 13.45
N GLY A 51 -19.01 26.03 12.76
CA GLY A 51 -19.39 25.36 11.53
C GLY A 51 -18.36 25.55 10.43
N MET A 52 -17.88 26.78 10.23
CA MET A 52 -16.86 27.08 9.23
C MET A 52 -15.54 26.37 9.56
N PHE A 53 -15.14 26.37 10.84
CA PHE A 53 -13.98 25.61 11.32
C PHE A 53 -14.13 24.10 11.06
N ALA A 54 -15.30 23.52 11.35
CA ALA A 54 -15.57 22.10 11.10
C ALA A 54 -15.49 21.75 9.61
N VAL A 55 -16.01 22.60 8.72
CA VAL A 55 -15.91 22.41 7.27
C VAL A 55 -14.46 22.46 6.81
N CYS A 56 -13.67 23.45 7.26
CA CYS A 56 -12.25 23.52 6.95
C CYS A 56 -11.48 22.30 7.47
N LEU A 57 -11.80 21.84 8.69
CA LEU A 57 -11.18 20.65 9.27
C LEU A 57 -11.52 19.38 8.48
N ALA A 58 -12.79 19.21 8.10
CA ALA A 58 -13.22 18.08 7.29
C ALA A 58 -12.55 18.08 5.91
N LEU A 59 -12.42 19.25 5.29
CA LEU A 59 -11.72 19.40 4.02
C LEU A 59 -10.23 19.08 4.16
N ALA A 60 -9.57 19.55 5.22
CA ALA A 60 -8.18 19.23 5.50
C ALA A 60 -7.96 17.72 5.76
N ALA A 61 -8.83 17.08 6.52
CA ALA A 61 -8.79 15.63 6.74
C ALA A 61 -9.01 14.87 5.43
N LEU A 62 -9.95 15.30 4.59
CA LEU A 62 -10.17 14.72 3.26
C LEU A 62 -8.92 14.84 2.39
N HIS A 63 -8.25 16.00 2.40
CA HIS A 63 -6.98 16.19 1.70
C HIS A 63 -5.87 15.28 2.24
N ALA A 64 -5.76 15.11 3.56
CA ALA A 64 -4.78 14.21 4.15
C ALA A 64 -5.01 12.75 3.71
N VAL A 65 -6.27 12.29 3.76
CA VAL A 65 -6.64 10.93 3.31
C VAL A 65 -6.42 10.77 1.80
N LEU A 66 -6.75 11.77 0.99
CA LEU A 66 -6.49 11.75 -0.46
C LEU A 66 -4.99 11.63 -0.76
N VAL A 67 -4.14 12.38 -0.05
CA VAL A 67 -2.67 12.34 -0.21
C VAL A 67 -2.11 11.00 0.24
N GLU A 68 -2.58 10.47 1.38
CA GLU A 68 -2.19 9.14 1.86
C GLU A 68 -2.62 8.04 0.88
N ASN A 69 -3.81 8.17 0.30
CA ASN A 69 -4.31 7.22 -0.68
C ASN A 69 -3.54 7.29 -2.00
N GLN A 70 -3.05 8.46 -2.42
CA GLN A 70 -2.13 8.59 -3.55
C GLN A 70 -0.80 7.88 -3.27
N ALA A 71 -0.21 8.08 -2.09
CA ALA A 71 1.04 7.42 -1.71
C ALA A 71 0.90 5.88 -1.65
N SER A 72 -0.23 5.39 -1.15
CA SER A 72 -0.54 3.95 -1.13
C SER A 72 -0.72 3.39 -2.54
N LEU A 73 -1.47 4.09 -3.41
CA LEU A 73 -1.66 3.66 -4.79
C LEU A 73 -0.35 3.64 -5.58
N ASP A 74 0.53 4.61 -5.37
CA ASP A 74 1.84 4.67 -6.02
C ASP A 74 2.73 3.47 -5.59
N ASP A 75 2.79 3.15 -4.30
CA ASP A 75 3.49 1.96 -3.80
C ASP A 75 2.90 0.65 -4.36
N LEU A 76 1.57 0.55 -4.47
CA LEU A 76 0.93 -0.61 -5.09
C LEU A 76 1.28 -0.73 -6.59
N ILE A 77 1.32 0.38 -7.32
CA ILE A 77 1.68 0.42 -8.74
C ILE A 77 3.15 0.01 -8.91
N GLU A 78 4.06 0.57 -8.11
CA GLU A 78 5.49 0.25 -8.15
C GLU A 78 5.74 -1.24 -7.89
N ARG A 79 5.10 -1.81 -6.86
CA ARG A 79 5.20 -3.25 -6.58
C ARG A 79 4.64 -4.11 -7.71
N ASN A 80 3.55 -3.68 -8.36
CA ASN A 80 2.98 -4.41 -9.48
C ASN A 80 3.91 -4.37 -10.70
N GLN A 81 4.53 -3.22 -10.99
CA GLN A 81 5.50 -3.07 -12.07
C GLN A 81 6.72 -3.96 -11.84
N LEU A 82 7.32 -3.94 -10.65
CA LEU A 82 8.43 -4.81 -10.30
C LEU A 82 8.08 -6.30 -10.42
N SER A 83 6.85 -6.69 -10.07
CA SER A 83 6.41 -8.07 -10.24
C SER A 83 6.26 -8.45 -11.72
N ARG A 84 5.76 -7.55 -12.57
CA ARG A 84 5.62 -7.78 -14.01
C ARG A 84 6.97 -7.93 -14.68
N GLU A 85 7.92 -7.06 -14.37
CA GLU A 85 9.29 -7.15 -14.91
C GLU A 85 9.94 -8.50 -14.61
N ARG A 86 9.74 -9.03 -13.40
CA ARG A 86 10.22 -10.38 -13.04
C ARG A 86 9.55 -11.48 -13.84
N ILE A 87 8.23 -11.38 -14.05
CA ILE A 87 7.50 -12.35 -14.88
C ILE A 87 8.01 -12.31 -16.32
N ASP A 88 8.18 -11.11 -16.88
CA ASP A 88 8.66 -10.93 -18.25
C ASP A 88 10.08 -11.49 -18.41
N GLN A 89 10.96 -11.29 -17.41
CA GLN A 89 12.30 -11.88 -17.39
C GLN A 89 12.27 -13.42 -17.36
N LEU A 90 11.48 -13.99 -16.45
CA LEU A 90 11.33 -15.45 -16.35
C LEU A 90 10.73 -16.05 -17.61
N GLN A 91 9.77 -15.36 -18.22
CA GLN A 91 9.13 -15.81 -19.44
C GLN A 91 10.08 -15.72 -20.64
N ALA A 92 10.97 -14.72 -20.66
CA ALA A 92 12.05 -14.64 -21.65
C ALA A 92 13.09 -15.77 -21.47
N GLU A 93 13.42 -16.13 -20.22
CA GLU A 93 14.33 -17.24 -19.93
C GLU A 93 13.72 -18.59 -20.34
N ILE A 94 12.44 -18.82 -20.02
CA ILE A 94 11.71 -20.01 -20.48
C ILE A 94 11.68 -20.05 -22.02
N ALA A 95 11.35 -18.93 -22.67
CA ALA A 95 11.32 -18.87 -24.12
C ALA A 95 12.68 -19.15 -24.75
N PHE A 96 13.78 -18.77 -24.09
CA PHE A 96 15.13 -19.12 -24.51
C PHE A 96 15.41 -20.62 -24.31
N LEU A 97 15.06 -21.19 -23.15
CA LEU A 97 15.24 -22.62 -22.88
C LEU A 97 14.43 -23.51 -23.84
N ASP A 98 13.24 -23.06 -24.24
CA ASP A 98 12.38 -23.73 -25.23
C ASP A 98 12.78 -23.39 -26.67
N SER A 99 13.68 -22.42 -26.89
CA SER A 99 14.16 -22.05 -28.22
C SER A 99 15.07 -23.15 -28.78
N PRO A 100 15.19 -23.25 -30.12
CA PRO A 100 16.08 -24.24 -30.74
C PRO A 100 17.54 -24.06 -30.30
N GLU A 101 17.97 -22.83 -30.04
CA GLU A 101 19.30 -22.52 -29.51
C GLU A 101 19.47 -23.05 -28.08
N GLY A 102 18.49 -22.78 -27.19
CA GLY A 102 18.54 -23.27 -25.80
C GLY A 102 18.48 -24.79 -25.70
N LEU A 103 17.65 -25.43 -26.54
CA LEU A 103 17.60 -26.89 -26.65
C LEU A 103 18.92 -27.47 -27.17
N ALA A 104 19.55 -26.83 -28.15
CA ALA A 104 20.87 -27.25 -28.65
C ALA A 104 21.95 -27.13 -27.57
N GLU A 105 21.99 -26.00 -26.85
CA GLU A 105 22.95 -25.79 -25.76
C GLU A 105 22.75 -26.81 -24.62
N HIS A 106 21.49 -27.07 -24.23
CA HIS A 106 21.16 -28.10 -23.26
C HIS A 106 21.56 -29.50 -23.74
N ALA A 107 21.26 -29.85 -25.00
CA ALA A 107 21.65 -31.13 -25.60
C ALA A 107 23.17 -31.32 -25.59
N HIS A 108 23.93 -30.28 -25.96
CA HIS A 108 25.38 -30.29 -25.88
C HIS A 108 25.89 -30.51 -24.44
N SER A 109 25.25 -29.90 -23.44
CA SER A 109 25.63 -30.06 -22.03
C SER A 109 25.48 -31.48 -21.49
N VAL A 110 24.52 -32.25 -22.02
CA VAL A 110 24.31 -33.67 -21.67
C VAL A 110 25.09 -34.64 -22.58
N GLY A 111 25.98 -34.11 -23.43
CA GLY A 111 26.83 -34.90 -24.32
C GLY A 111 26.15 -35.37 -25.61
N LEU A 112 24.98 -34.83 -25.94
CA LEU A 112 24.37 -35.06 -27.25
C LEU A 112 25.08 -34.21 -28.30
N VAL A 113 25.16 -34.73 -29.52
CA VAL A 113 25.81 -34.09 -30.66
C VAL A 113 24.78 -33.93 -31.76
N PRO A 114 24.73 -32.77 -32.46
CA PRO A 114 23.85 -32.60 -33.60
C PRO A 114 24.09 -33.66 -34.67
N ALA A 115 23.01 -34.19 -35.23
CA ALA A 115 23.09 -35.18 -36.30
C ALA A 115 23.79 -34.58 -37.53
N ALA A 116 24.68 -35.36 -38.15
CA ALA A 116 25.42 -34.92 -39.34
C ALA A 116 24.52 -34.72 -40.57
N GLU A 117 23.35 -35.37 -40.60
CA GLU A 117 22.39 -35.29 -41.70
C GLU A 117 20.96 -35.10 -41.15
N LEU A 118 20.27 -34.09 -41.68
CA LEU A 118 18.88 -33.76 -41.33
C LEU A 118 17.93 -34.40 -42.36
N VAL A 119 17.20 -35.44 -41.95
CA VAL A 119 16.18 -36.07 -42.79
C VAL A 119 14.83 -35.42 -42.49
N LEU A 120 14.38 -34.54 -43.39
CA LEU A 120 13.05 -33.94 -43.34
C LEU A 120 12.00 -34.98 -43.75
N LEU A 121 11.18 -35.40 -42.79
CA LEU A 121 10.08 -36.33 -43.04
C LEU A 121 8.84 -35.56 -43.53
N THR A 122 8.33 -35.95 -44.70
CA THR A 122 7.03 -35.47 -45.18
C THR A 122 5.91 -36.18 -44.43
N PRO A 123 4.95 -35.46 -43.81
CA PRO A 123 3.85 -36.10 -43.11
C PRO A 123 2.99 -36.88 -44.10
N VAL A 124 2.78 -38.17 -43.83
CA VAL A 124 1.87 -39.02 -44.59
C VAL A 124 0.62 -39.32 -43.76
N GLY A 125 -0.52 -39.51 -44.43
CA GLY A 125 -1.78 -39.83 -43.77
C GLY A 125 -1.72 -41.14 -42.96
N PRO A 126 -2.61 -41.31 -41.97
CA PRO A 126 -2.63 -42.51 -41.14
C PRO A 126 -2.75 -43.78 -42.00
N GLY A 127 -1.86 -44.76 -41.77
CA GLY A 127 -1.81 -46.02 -42.51
C GLY A 127 -1.02 -46.01 -43.83
N GLN A 128 -0.47 -44.86 -44.24
CA GLN A 128 0.33 -44.73 -45.48
C GLN A 128 1.83 -44.95 -45.26
N LEU A 129 2.28 -45.13 -44.01
CA LEU A 129 3.67 -45.44 -43.71
C LEU A 129 3.97 -46.89 -44.10
N LYS A 130 4.90 -47.07 -45.03
CA LYS A 130 5.43 -48.39 -45.34
C LYS A 130 6.22 -48.87 -44.11
N PRO A 131 5.91 -50.04 -43.53
CA PRO A 131 6.63 -50.52 -42.36
C PRO A 131 8.13 -50.64 -42.66
N PRO A 132 9.00 -50.25 -41.71
CA PRO A 132 10.44 -50.33 -41.91
C PRO A 132 10.83 -51.78 -42.21
N VAL A 133 11.56 -51.98 -43.31
CA VAL A 133 12.01 -53.31 -43.76
C VAL A 133 13.10 -53.88 -42.84
N THR A 134 13.77 -53.00 -42.09
CA THR A 134 14.84 -53.33 -41.15
C THR A 134 14.70 -52.41 -39.94
N ASP A 135 14.63 -52.99 -38.74
CA ASP A 135 14.74 -52.22 -37.50
C ASP A 135 16.22 -51.86 -37.26
N PRO A 136 16.59 -50.57 -37.22
CA PRO A 136 17.97 -50.13 -37.04
C PRO A 136 18.53 -50.46 -35.64
N PHE A 137 17.67 -50.80 -34.68
CA PHE A 137 18.06 -51.26 -33.34
C PHE A 137 18.07 -52.77 -33.19
N SER A 138 17.67 -53.51 -34.24
CA SER A 138 17.94 -54.94 -34.38
C SER A 138 19.40 -55.14 -34.77
N LEU A 139 20.31 -54.70 -33.90
CA LEU A 139 21.67 -55.24 -33.86
C LEU A 139 21.48 -56.75 -33.68
N GLY A 140 21.91 -57.54 -34.66
CA GLY A 140 21.77 -58.99 -34.60
C GLY A 140 22.21 -59.48 -33.22
N LEU A 141 21.26 -60.02 -32.44
CA LEU A 141 21.48 -60.73 -31.18
C LEU A 141 22.32 -62.01 -31.36
N SER A 142 23.13 -62.08 -32.43
CA SER A 142 23.89 -63.24 -32.85
C SER A 142 25.27 -63.30 -32.21
N ASP A 143 25.79 -62.22 -31.63
CA ASP A 143 27.13 -62.19 -31.01
C ASP A 143 27.15 -61.72 -29.54
N TYR A 144 26.00 -61.46 -28.92
CA TYR A 144 25.96 -61.27 -27.47
C TYR A 144 25.79 -62.63 -26.78
N GLU A 145 26.91 -63.28 -26.49
CA GLU A 145 26.96 -64.36 -25.51
C GLU A 145 26.75 -63.72 -24.12
N PRO A 146 25.61 -63.97 -23.44
CA PRO A 146 25.44 -63.48 -22.09
C PRO A 146 26.56 -64.07 -21.21
N PRO A 147 27.23 -63.26 -20.37
CA PRO A 147 28.19 -63.81 -19.42
C PRO A 147 27.50 -64.90 -18.59
N PRO A 148 28.20 -66.00 -18.24
CA PRO A 148 27.60 -67.08 -17.48
C PRO A 148 26.93 -66.48 -16.23
N ALA A 149 25.67 -66.85 -16.03
CA ALA A 149 24.89 -66.40 -14.89
C ALA A 149 25.73 -66.60 -13.63
N VAL A 150 26.16 -65.50 -13.02
CA VAL A 150 26.79 -65.54 -11.72
C VAL A 150 25.73 -66.11 -10.78
N ASP A 151 26.03 -67.24 -10.14
CA ASP A 151 25.15 -67.90 -9.18
C ASP A 151 24.72 -66.89 -8.10
N THR A 152 23.55 -66.29 -8.26
CA THR A 152 22.91 -65.41 -7.29
C THR A 152 22.19 -66.19 -6.20
N THR A 153 22.46 -67.50 -6.06
CA THR A 153 21.93 -68.37 -5.00
C THR A 153 22.46 -68.03 -3.60
N ARG A 154 23.32 -67.02 -3.44
CA ARG A 154 23.74 -66.50 -2.14
C ARG A 154 23.29 -65.06 -1.89
N SER A 155 21.99 -64.81 -1.91
CA SER A 155 21.38 -63.78 -1.04
C SER A 155 19.88 -64.00 -0.86
N ALA A 156 19.50 -65.18 -0.38
CA ALA A 156 18.21 -65.37 0.27
C ALA A 156 18.28 -64.70 1.65
N GLY A 157 17.97 -63.41 1.71
CA GLY A 157 17.99 -62.61 2.93
C GLY A 157 16.82 -61.64 3.02
N ALA A 158 15.71 -62.13 3.55
CA ALA A 158 14.61 -61.40 4.19
C ALA A 158 13.80 -60.39 3.34
N ILE A 159 12.64 -60.84 2.86
CA ILE A 159 11.49 -59.98 2.53
C ILE A 159 10.76 -59.67 3.86
N PRO A 160 10.74 -58.43 4.37
CA PRO A 160 9.71 -58.05 5.33
C PRO A 160 8.40 -57.85 4.57
N THR A 161 7.48 -58.79 4.77
CA THR A 161 6.09 -58.67 4.35
C THR A 161 5.37 -57.60 5.17
N ARG A 162 4.43 -56.89 4.52
CA ARG A 162 3.17 -56.37 5.09
C ARG A 162 3.13 -54.89 5.53
N GLY A 163 2.31 -54.12 4.82
CA GLY A 163 1.80 -52.82 5.26
C GLY A 163 0.75 -52.29 4.29
N ALA A 164 -0.51 -52.70 4.48
CA ALA A 164 -1.65 -52.27 3.69
C ALA A 164 -1.94 -50.78 3.89
N PHE A 165 -1.96 -50.00 2.81
CA PHE A 165 -2.40 -48.60 2.83
C PHE A 165 -3.92 -48.55 2.95
N THR A 166 -4.44 -48.41 4.18
CA THR A 166 -5.83 -48.06 4.41
C THR A 166 -6.02 -46.55 4.33
N ARG A 167 -6.86 -46.16 3.37
CA ARG A 167 -7.46 -44.84 3.14
C ARG A 167 -7.97 -44.19 4.44
N GLY A 168 -7.28 -43.16 4.91
CA GLY A 168 -7.71 -42.32 6.03
C GLY A 168 -8.60 -41.17 5.56
N LYS A 169 -9.84 -41.16 6.05
CA LYS A 169 -10.85 -40.12 5.92
C LYS A 169 -10.82 -39.26 7.20
N SER A 170 -11.05 -37.95 7.03
CA SER A 170 -11.65 -37.00 7.99
C SER A 170 -10.77 -35.99 8.74
N ALA A 171 -11.16 -34.73 8.52
CA ALA A 171 -11.34 -33.61 9.46
C ALA A 171 -10.12 -32.86 10.02
N GLY A 172 -10.05 -31.59 9.61
CA GLY A 172 -9.57 -30.42 10.33
C GLY A 172 -10.28 -29.21 9.74
#